data_AF-A0A9P7G3T3-F1
#
_entry.id   AF-A0A9P7G3T3-F1
#
_cell.length_a   1.000
_cell.length_b   1.000
_cell.length_c   1.000
_cell.angle_alpha   90.00
_cell.angle_beta   90.00
_cell.angle_gamma   90.00
#
_symmetry.space_group_name_H-M   'P 1'
#
loop_
_entity.id
_entity.type
_entity.pdbx_description
1 polymer ?
#
loop_
_entity_poly.entity_id
_entity_poly.type
_entity_poly.pdbx_seq_one_letter_code
_entity_poly.pdbx_strand_id
1 'polypeptide(L)'
;MYRRPLANEPTPPISSASAAPDPQLAASILQAVASRAQASNATNTATQTLTAPIHAITNPPSFHSFLKKHRAAVAFFTSANCGPCRMIEPTFERLSEEKGVKADGTGAGFAKIDIGVGQGNSLASEWGIRATPTFIFFLDGEKLDEMKGANASELRSQVDLLLFQAFPPHPHTSLSLPAVQALSLNPIIFSQVPVIDTVLTKLSSFIDDATWPSMPATQAQVKRTLTGTVAPYLRARFSATPSTQLPSATPAILNPWSEATSALASALPITSLFPLVDLWRLALLDPSVGTWASSSPTSGPIQLFIEKASTALKTVDPASNPRNYLLTVLRLLSNAFSTPALAHTLFLTSRATLAEVIVPSLLHADGAVRTAAASLTFNVAAYLQKGRVEKVKGGASAVQEDEDWEVEMVSAVVEALDREITSEEVVHRLAASLALLLRLSPAYQTQMSPLLEVLQAQAVLKRKLAKGGCGEDGVVKKDIRKLVEEVANKLCP
;
A
#
# COMPACT_ATOMS: atom_id res chain seq x y z
N MET A 1 5.01 -21.16 81.11
CA MET A 1 4.78 -22.30 82.02
C MET A 1 4.37 -23.48 81.16
N TYR A 2 5.31 -24.34 80.77
CA TYR A 2 5.63 -25.61 81.44
C TYR A 2 4.50 -26.65 81.40
N ARG A 3 4.60 -27.62 80.47
CA ARG A 3 4.92 -29.01 80.84
C ARG A 3 5.53 -29.77 79.67
N ARG A 4 6.62 -30.47 80.00
CA ARG A 4 7.51 -31.30 79.17
C ARG A 4 7.17 -32.81 79.39
N PRO A 5 7.83 -33.74 78.68
CA PRO A 5 7.40 -35.09 78.29
C PRO A 5 8.00 -36.22 79.15
N LEU A 6 7.72 -37.47 78.79
CA LEU A 6 8.54 -38.68 79.05
C LEU A 6 8.22 -39.72 77.94
N ALA A 7 9.03 -40.71 77.54
CA ALA A 7 10.47 -40.99 77.41
C ALA A 7 10.56 -42.53 77.20
N ASN A 8 11.36 -43.02 76.23
CA ASN A 8 12.34 -44.11 76.41
C ASN A 8 12.81 -44.76 75.08
N GLU A 9 14.12 -44.69 74.92
CA GLU A 9 15.07 -45.35 74.00
C GLU A 9 15.29 -46.85 74.37
N PRO A 10 15.91 -47.76 73.55
CA PRO A 10 17.36 -47.67 73.20
C PRO A 10 17.86 -48.27 71.84
N THR A 11 18.95 -47.69 71.33
CA THR A 11 19.97 -48.26 70.40
C THR A 11 20.89 -49.26 71.13
N PRO A 12 21.68 -50.22 70.52
CA PRO A 12 22.66 -50.06 69.41
C PRO A 12 22.83 -51.38 68.53
N PRO A 13 23.89 -51.70 67.73
CA PRO A 13 25.21 -51.06 67.57
C PRO A 13 25.73 -50.84 66.13
N ILE A 14 26.84 -50.10 66.10
CA ILE A 14 27.70 -49.81 64.95
C ILE A 14 28.69 -50.97 64.77
N SER A 15 28.87 -51.43 63.53
CA SER A 15 30.13 -52.06 63.07
C SER A 15 30.35 -51.76 61.58
N SER A 16 31.58 -51.34 61.30
CA SER A 16 32.14 -50.91 60.03
C SER A 16 32.47 -52.07 59.08
N ALA A 17 32.11 -51.95 57.80
CA ALA A 17 32.85 -52.59 56.71
C ALA A 17 32.71 -51.77 55.41
N SER A 18 33.84 -51.24 54.95
CA SER A 18 34.05 -50.66 53.64
C SER A 18 33.89 -51.72 52.55
N ALA A 19 32.93 -51.56 51.63
CA ALA A 19 32.91 -52.29 50.37
C ALA A 19 32.90 -51.26 49.22
N ALA A 20 34.05 -51.09 48.57
CA ALA A 20 34.13 -50.36 47.32
C ALA A 20 33.27 -51.07 46.25
N PRO A 21 32.63 -50.33 45.32
CA PRO A 21 31.86 -50.94 44.24
C PRO A 21 32.78 -51.74 43.31
N ASP A 22 32.43 -52.99 43.04
CA ASP A 22 33.20 -53.89 42.17
C ASP A 22 33.31 -53.31 40.73
N PRO A 23 34.51 -52.91 40.29
CA PRO A 23 34.71 -52.30 38.98
C PRO A 23 34.44 -53.27 37.82
N GLN A 24 34.47 -54.59 38.04
CA GLN A 24 34.13 -55.58 37.02
C GLN A 24 32.62 -55.67 36.77
N LEU A 25 31.81 -55.47 37.82
CA LEU A 25 30.36 -55.39 37.70
C LEU A 25 29.93 -54.09 36.98
N ALA A 26 30.61 -52.98 37.27
CA ALA A 26 30.38 -51.73 36.54
C ALA A 26 30.77 -51.81 35.06
N ALA A 27 31.90 -52.47 34.74
CA ALA A 27 32.35 -52.67 33.37
C ALA A 27 31.41 -53.59 32.57
N SER A 28 30.90 -54.67 33.18
CA SER A 28 29.96 -55.59 32.53
C SER A 28 28.59 -54.95 32.26
N ILE A 29 28.10 -54.10 33.17
CA ILE A 29 26.87 -53.30 32.94
C ILE A 29 27.09 -52.30 31.80
N LEU A 30 28.24 -51.62 31.75
CA LEU A 30 28.57 -50.69 30.66
C LEU A 30 28.67 -51.39 29.30
N GLN A 31 29.22 -52.61 29.24
CA GLN A 31 29.28 -53.41 28.02
C GLN A 31 27.91 -53.96 27.59
N ALA A 32 27.05 -54.32 28.55
CA ALA A 32 25.66 -54.73 28.28
C ALA A 32 24.80 -53.55 27.77
N VAL A 33 25.05 -52.33 28.25
CA VAL A 33 24.40 -51.10 27.76
C VAL A 33 24.93 -50.71 26.38
N ALA A 34 26.25 -50.81 26.14
CA ALA A 34 26.86 -50.50 24.85
C ALA A 34 26.45 -51.49 23.74
N SER A 35 26.29 -52.77 24.05
CA SER A 35 25.81 -53.78 23.09
C SER A 35 24.32 -53.63 22.74
N ARG A 36 23.49 -53.17 23.69
CA ARG A 36 22.10 -52.76 23.41
C ARG A 36 22.01 -51.49 22.55
N ALA A 37 22.96 -50.56 22.70
CA ALA A 37 23.03 -49.36 21.87
C ALA A 37 23.48 -49.62 20.42
N GLN A 38 24.27 -50.68 20.17
CA GLN A 38 24.65 -51.08 18.81
C GLN A 38 23.58 -51.92 18.11
N ALA A 39 22.73 -52.64 18.85
CA ALA A 39 21.62 -53.41 18.29
C ALA A 39 20.42 -52.54 17.85
N SER A 40 20.36 -51.27 18.27
CA SER A 40 19.30 -50.32 17.89
C SER A 40 19.53 -49.57 16.57
N ASN A 41 20.55 -49.94 15.78
CA ASN A 41 20.88 -49.29 14.50
C ASN A 41 20.17 -49.88 13.28
N ALA A 42 19.17 -50.73 13.47
CA ALA A 42 18.20 -51.08 12.44
C ALA A 42 16.83 -50.60 12.92
N THR A 43 16.13 -49.81 12.09
CA THR A 43 14.80 -49.22 12.30
C THR A 43 14.73 -47.94 13.17
N ASN A 44 15.21 -46.83 12.62
CA ASN A 44 14.76 -45.48 13.00
C ASN A 44 14.62 -44.58 11.77
N THR A 45 13.73 -44.98 10.84
CA THR A 45 13.32 -44.15 9.69
C THR A 45 12.02 -43.38 9.97
N ALA A 46 11.46 -43.51 11.18
CA ALA A 46 10.12 -43.00 11.51
C ALA A 46 10.10 -41.61 12.17
N THR A 47 11.26 -41.00 12.49
CA THR A 47 11.31 -39.73 13.25
C THR A 47 12.10 -38.59 12.60
N GLN A 48 12.53 -38.72 11.34
CA GLN A 48 13.21 -37.63 10.60
C GLN A 48 12.26 -36.68 9.85
N THR A 49 10.95 -36.87 9.90
CA THR A 49 10.00 -36.26 8.93
C THR A 49 9.24 -35.02 9.41
N LEU A 50 9.74 -34.29 10.41
CA LEU A 50 9.08 -33.06 10.89
C LEU A 50 9.84 -31.75 10.57
N THR A 51 11.05 -31.84 10.03
CA THR A 51 11.89 -30.69 9.64
C THR A 51 12.47 -30.80 8.22
N ALA A 52 12.19 -31.89 7.49
CA ALA A 52 12.64 -32.04 6.11
C ALA A 52 11.85 -31.13 5.17
N PRO A 53 12.48 -30.48 4.17
CA PRO A 53 11.78 -29.68 3.16
C PRO A 53 10.69 -30.46 2.42
N ILE A 54 10.88 -31.78 2.27
CA ILE A 54 9.95 -32.71 1.64
C ILE A 54 9.55 -33.81 2.61
N HIS A 55 8.24 -34.06 2.72
CA HIS A 55 7.66 -35.13 3.52
C HIS A 55 7.47 -36.38 2.67
N ALA A 56 8.15 -37.47 3.03
CA ALA A 56 7.91 -38.77 2.42
C ALA A 56 6.61 -39.37 2.97
N ILE A 57 5.64 -39.63 2.10
CA ILE A 57 4.31 -40.13 2.45
C ILE A 57 4.14 -41.54 1.89
N THR A 58 3.89 -42.50 2.78
CA THR A 58 3.81 -43.93 2.44
C THR A 58 2.45 -44.57 2.77
N ASN A 59 1.50 -43.82 3.34
CA ASN A 59 0.17 -44.32 3.71
C ASN A 59 -0.90 -43.19 3.77
N PRO A 60 -2.20 -43.51 3.62
CA PRO A 60 -3.26 -42.50 3.62
C PRO A 60 -3.38 -41.66 4.90
N PRO A 61 -3.32 -42.25 6.13
CA PRO A 61 -3.41 -41.45 7.36
C PRO A 61 -2.33 -40.37 7.47
N SER A 62 -1.08 -40.66 7.07
CA SER A 62 -0.01 -39.66 7.07
C SER A 62 -0.25 -38.57 6.02
N PHE A 63 -0.82 -38.91 4.87
CA PHE A 63 -1.18 -37.92 3.85
C PHE A 63 -2.30 -36.98 4.33
N HIS A 64 -3.37 -37.53 4.91
CA HIS A 64 -4.46 -36.71 5.45
C HIS A 64 -3.99 -35.81 6.60
N SER A 65 -3.07 -36.30 7.45
CA SER A 65 -2.47 -35.50 8.51
C SER A 65 -1.60 -34.37 7.94
N PHE A 66 -0.86 -34.63 6.87
CA PHE A 66 -0.09 -33.63 6.13
C PHE A 66 -1.00 -32.54 5.55
N LEU A 67 -2.10 -32.91 4.87
CA LEU A 67 -3.05 -31.95 4.31
C LEU A 67 -3.73 -31.09 5.40
N LYS A 68 -4.04 -31.65 6.56
CA LYS A 68 -4.59 -30.89 7.70
C LYS A 68 -3.59 -29.91 8.31
N LYS A 69 -2.29 -30.23 8.26
CA LYS A 69 -1.23 -29.40 8.84
C LYS A 69 -0.85 -28.23 7.91
N HIS A 70 -0.92 -28.43 6.60
CA HIS A 70 -0.43 -27.49 5.61
C HIS A 70 -1.58 -26.86 4.83
N ARG A 71 -1.85 -25.58 5.09
CA ARG A 71 -2.85 -24.80 4.34
C ARG A 71 -2.61 -24.80 2.84
N ALA A 72 -1.35 -24.64 2.41
CA ALA A 72 -0.94 -24.89 1.03
C ALA A 72 -0.11 -26.16 0.97
N ALA A 73 -0.46 -27.11 0.11
CA ALA A 73 0.26 -28.38 -0.02
C ALA A 73 0.46 -28.78 -1.49
N VAL A 74 1.62 -29.35 -1.80
CA VAL A 74 1.97 -29.88 -3.12
C VAL A 74 2.34 -31.34 -2.97
N ALA A 75 1.58 -32.24 -3.61
CA ALA A 75 1.83 -33.67 -3.59
C ALA A 75 2.43 -34.13 -4.91
N PHE A 76 3.64 -34.67 -4.88
CA PHE A 76 4.35 -35.24 -6.02
C PHE A 76 4.22 -36.77 -6.01
N PHE A 77 3.41 -37.30 -6.92
CA PHE A 77 3.30 -38.74 -7.18
C PHE A 77 4.36 -39.16 -8.20
N THR A 78 5.25 -40.06 -7.77
CA THR A 78 6.45 -40.48 -8.50
C THR A 78 6.62 -42.00 -8.52
N SER A 79 7.64 -42.48 -9.24
CA SER A 79 8.08 -43.87 -9.25
C SER A 79 9.58 -43.96 -9.50
N ALA A 80 10.28 -44.89 -8.83
CA ALA A 80 11.72 -45.14 -9.03
C ALA A 80 12.11 -45.45 -10.50
N ASN A 81 11.20 -46.06 -11.27
CA ASN A 81 11.42 -46.46 -12.67
C ASN A 81 10.86 -45.47 -13.70
N CYS A 82 10.76 -44.18 -13.34
CA CYS A 82 10.20 -43.13 -14.20
C CYS A 82 11.28 -42.12 -14.61
N GLY A 83 11.68 -42.14 -15.88
CA GLY A 83 12.65 -41.19 -16.44
C GLY A 83 12.24 -39.71 -16.27
N PRO A 84 11.02 -39.31 -16.66
CA PRO A 84 10.52 -37.95 -16.45
C PRO A 84 10.47 -37.51 -14.98
N CYS A 85 10.22 -38.44 -14.06
CA CYS A 85 10.22 -38.16 -12.62
C CYS A 85 11.61 -37.73 -12.13
N ARG A 86 12.67 -38.44 -12.56
CA ARG A 86 14.06 -38.06 -12.24
C ARG A 86 14.46 -36.69 -12.81
N MET A 87 13.89 -36.31 -13.96
CA MET A 87 14.17 -34.99 -14.57
C MET A 87 13.58 -33.83 -13.76
N ILE A 88 12.36 -33.99 -13.23
CA ILE A 88 11.64 -32.91 -12.54
C ILE A 88 11.96 -32.84 -11.04
N GLU A 89 12.40 -33.95 -10.44
CA GLU A 89 12.68 -34.08 -9.01
C GLU A 89 13.62 -32.99 -8.44
N PRO A 90 14.77 -32.63 -9.08
CA PRO A 90 15.61 -31.54 -8.59
C PRO A 90 14.92 -30.16 -8.61
N THR A 91 13.90 -29.98 -9.46
CA THR A 91 13.10 -28.75 -9.45
C THR A 91 12.12 -28.73 -8.28
N PHE A 92 11.51 -29.88 -7.98
CA PHE A 92 10.61 -30.03 -6.83
C PHE A 92 11.36 -29.85 -5.51
N GLU A 93 12.57 -30.41 -5.38
CA GLU A 93 13.46 -30.20 -4.23
C GLU A 93 13.79 -28.73 -4.03
N ARG A 94 14.27 -28.04 -5.07
CA ARG A 94 14.57 -26.60 -4.99
C ARG A 94 13.35 -25.79 -4.58
N LEU A 95 12.17 -26.09 -5.14
CA LEU A 95 10.93 -25.40 -4.76
C LEU A 95 10.56 -25.65 -3.30
N SER A 96 10.78 -26.86 -2.78
CA SER A 96 10.52 -27.14 -1.38
C SER A 96 11.40 -26.33 -0.41
N GLU A 97 12.62 -25.99 -0.84
CA GLU A 97 13.54 -25.13 -0.08
C GLU A 97 13.15 -23.66 -0.20
N GLU A 98 12.86 -23.18 -1.42
CA GLU A 98 12.55 -21.76 -1.70
C GLU A 98 11.15 -21.35 -1.22
N LYS A 99 10.19 -22.27 -1.29
CA LYS A 99 8.76 -22.02 -1.13
C LYS A 99 8.14 -22.86 -0.01
N GLY A 100 8.96 -23.59 0.74
CA GLY A 100 8.56 -24.37 1.91
C GLY A 100 8.00 -23.51 3.04
N VAL A 101 7.39 -24.17 4.04
CA VAL A 101 6.84 -23.50 5.22
C VAL A 101 7.95 -22.78 6.00
N LYS A 102 7.74 -21.49 6.25
CA LYS A 102 8.62 -20.58 6.99
C LYS A 102 8.19 -20.44 8.44
N ALA A 103 9.03 -19.78 9.24
CA ALA A 103 8.79 -19.56 10.67
C ALA A 103 7.53 -18.72 10.96
N ASP A 104 7.10 -17.87 10.02
CA ASP A 104 5.88 -17.07 10.12
C ASP A 104 4.60 -17.85 9.75
N GLY A 105 4.72 -19.15 9.45
CA GLY A 105 3.61 -20.03 9.08
C GLY A 105 3.18 -19.91 7.61
N THR A 106 3.86 -19.09 6.79
CA THR A 106 3.61 -18.99 5.35
C THR A 106 4.44 -20.00 4.56
N GLY A 107 4.00 -20.36 3.35
CA GLY A 107 4.70 -21.32 2.48
C GLY A 107 3.94 -22.63 2.31
N ALA A 108 4.43 -23.50 1.42
CA ALA A 108 3.76 -24.73 1.05
C ALA A 108 4.42 -25.93 1.72
N GLY A 109 3.60 -26.90 2.14
CA GLY A 109 4.09 -28.24 2.44
C GLY A 109 4.38 -28.99 1.15
N PHE A 110 5.51 -29.68 1.07
CA PHE A 110 5.85 -30.54 -0.08
C PHE A 110 5.81 -32.00 0.37
N ALA A 111 5.00 -32.81 -0.31
CA ALA A 111 4.88 -34.24 -0.07
C ALA A 111 5.34 -35.02 -1.30
N LYS A 112 6.11 -36.09 -1.08
CA LYS A 112 6.53 -37.04 -2.11
C LYS A 112 5.91 -38.41 -1.82
N ILE A 113 5.18 -38.92 -2.80
CA ILE A 113 4.50 -40.22 -2.76
C ILE A 113 5.11 -41.08 -3.86
N ASP A 114 5.90 -42.10 -3.50
CA ASP A 114 6.32 -43.13 -4.47
C ASP A 114 5.23 -44.20 -4.55
N ILE A 115 4.64 -44.36 -5.73
CA ILE A 115 3.53 -45.30 -5.94
C ILE A 115 3.95 -46.77 -5.75
N GLY A 116 5.24 -47.07 -5.85
CA GLY A 116 5.81 -48.42 -5.66
C GLY A 116 6.23 -48.74 -4.23
N VAL A 117 6.14 -47.79 -3.29
CA VAL A 117 6.61 -47.94 -1.91
C VAL A 117 5.45 -47.89 -0.93
N GLY A 118 5.43 -48.81 0.04
CA GLY A 118 4.40 -48.85 1.09
C GLY A 118 2.98 -48.99 0.50
N GLN A 119 2.06 -48.12 0.93
CA GLN A 119 0.69 -48.03 0.41
C GLN A 119 0.54 -46.91 -0.64
N GLY A 120 1.63 -46.52 -1.32
CA GLY A 120 1.62 -45.48 -2.35
C GLY A 120 0.66 -45.77 -3.50
N ASN A 121 0.52 -47.04 -3.90
CA ASN A 121 -0.43 -47.43 -4.96
C ASN A 121 -1.90 -47.22 -4.54
N SER A 122 -2.22 -47.44 -3.26
CA SER A 122 -3.57 -47.18 -2.73
C SER A 122 -3.88 -45.68 -2.74
N LEU A 123 -2.91 -44.84 -2.33
CA LEU A 123 -3.01 -43.39 -2.42
C LEU A 123 -3.16 -42.92 -3.88
N ALA A 124 -2.38 -43.48 -4.80
CA ALA A 124 -2.47 -43.18 -6.22
C ALA A 124 -3.88 -43.50 -6.77
N SER A 125 -4.46 -44.62 -6.36
CA SER A 125 -5.84 -44.99 -6.72
C SER A 125 -6.87 -44.04 -6.12
N GLU A 126 -6.76 -43.71 -4.82
CA GLU A 126 -7.65 -42.77 -4.11
C GLU A 126 -7.72 -41.41 -4.79
N TRP A 127 -6.57 -40.89 -5.24
CA TRP A 127 -6.46 -39.58 -5.89
C TRP A 127 -6.53 -39.64 -7.42
N GLY A 128 -6.84 -40.80 -8.00
CA GLY A 128 -7.07 -40.96 -9.44
C GLY A 128 -5.84 -40.78 -10.32
N ILE A 129 -4.65 -41.07 -9.79
CA ILE A 129 -3.36 -40.93 -10.48
C ILE A 129 -3.23 -42.02 -11.55
N ARG A 130 -3.10 -41.60 -12.81
CA ARG A 130 -3.00 -42.51 -13.98
C ARG A 130 -1.62 -42.53 -14.63
N ALA A 131 -0.75 -41.59 -14.27
CA ALA A 131 0.60 -41.47 -14.81
C ALA A 131 1.52 -40.81 -13.77
N THR A 132 2.81 -41.08 -13.86
CA THR A 132 3.85 -40.38 -13.10
C THR A 132 4.81 -39.66 -14.07
N PRO A 133 5.32 -38.47 -13.74
CA PRO A 133 5.01 -37.69 -12.55
C PRO A 133 3.62 -37.03 -12.63
N THR A 134 2.91 -36.97 -11.51
CA THR A 134 1.69 -36.13 -11.35
C THR A 134 1.85 -35.30 -10.09
N PHE A 135 1.49 -34.03 -10.17
CA PHE A 135 1.48 -33.09 -9.06
C PHE A 135 0.04 -32.68 -8.77
N ILE A 136 -0.37 -32.72 -7.51
CA ILE A 136 -1.66 -32.19 -7.07
C ILE A 136 -1.40 -31.04 -6.09
N PHE A 137 -2.11 -29.93 -6.30
CA PHE A 137 -2.04 -28.73 -5.48
C PHE A 137 -3.27 -28.67 -4.58
N PHE A 138 -3.05 -28.44 -3.29
CA PHE A 138 -4.09 -28.43 -2.27
C PHE A 138 -4.13 -27.10 -1.54
N LEU A 139 -5.33 -26.55 -1.37
CA LEU A 139 -5.60 -25.38 -0.55
C LEU A 139 -6.61 -25.74 0.52
N ASP A 140 -6.26 -25.53 1.79
CA ASP A 140 -7.10 -25.85 2.96
C ASP A 140 -7.60 -27.32 2.96
N GLY A 141 -6.77 -28.23 2.45
CA GLY A 141 -7.04 -29.67 2.34
C GLY A 141 -7.87 -30.08 1.11
N GLU A 142 -8.40 -29.13 0.34
CA GLU A 142 -9.15 -29.39 -0.88
C GLU A 142 -8.25 -29.35 -2.12
N LYS A 143 -8.55 -30.20 -3.11
CA LYS A 143 -7.82 -30.23 -4.38
C LYS A 143 -8.14 -28.96 -5.17
N LEU A 144 -7.11 -28.15 -5.40
CA LEU A 144 -7.20 -26.90 -6.17
C LEU A 144 -6.94 -27.15 -7.67
N ASP A 145 -5.84 -27.83 -8.00
CA ASP A 145 -5.44 -28.11 -9.38
C ASP A 145 -4.56 -29.37 -9.49
N GLU A 146 -4.31 -29.82 -10.72
CA GLU A 146 -3.46 -30.97 -11.03
C GLU A 146 -2.62 -30.73 -12.29
N MET A 147 -1.35 -31.11 -12.22
CA MET A 147 -0.40 -31.03 -13.32
C MET A 147 0.19 -32.42 -13.60
N LYS A 148 0.25 -32.82 -14.86
CA LYS A 148 0.83 -34.10 -15.30
C LYS A 148 2.10 -33.87 -16.10
N GLY A 149 3.07 -34.76 -15.92
CA GLY A 149 4.32 -34.75 -16.66
C GLY A 149 5.39 -33.81 -16.08
N ALA A 150 6.57 -33.85 -16.69
CA ALA A 150 7.75 -33.13 -16.22
C ALA A 150 7.87 -31.76 -16.90
N ASN A 151 7.16 -30.75 -16.39
CA ASN A 151 7.27 -29.37 -16.86
C ASN A 151 7.64 -28.41 -15.72
N ALA A 152 8.92 -28.06 -15.65
CA ALA A 152 9.47 -27.24 -14.58
C ALA A 152 8.94 -25.80 -14.54
N SER A 153 8.53 -25.24 -15.68
CA SER A 153 7.97 -23.88 -15.71
C SER A 153 6.56 -23.86 -15.12
N GLU A 154 5.72 -24.79 -15.55
CA GLU A 154 4.35 -24.92 -15.09
C GLU A 154 4.27 -25.28 -13.60
N LEU A 155 5.13 -26.20 -13.13
CA LEU A 155 5.22 -26.53 -11.71
C LEU A 155 5.52 -25.29 -10.85
N ARG A 156 6.47 -24.45 -11.28
CA ARG A 156 6.79 -23.19 -10.56
C ARG A 156 5.59 -22.25 -10.54
N SER A 157 4.96 -22.01 -11.69
CA SER A 157 3.80 -21.12 -11.81
C SER A 157 2.62 -21.59 -10.94
N GLN A 158 2.36 -22.90 -10.88
CA GLN A 158 1.29 -23.46 -10.05
C GLN A 158 1.59 -23.35 -8.55
N VAL A 159 2.84 -23.58 -8.13
CA VAL A 159 3.26 -23.34 -6.73
C VAL A 159 3.11 -21.86 -6.36
N ASP A 160 3.51 -20.94 -7.22
CA ASP A 160 3.36 -19.51 -6.99
C ASP A 160 1.88 -19.10 -6.89
N LEU A 161 1.01 -19.64 -7.76
CA LEU A 161 -0.43 -19.40 -7.71
C LEU A 161 -1.06 -19.95 -6.42
N LEU A 162 -0.70 -21.18 -6.03
CA LEU A 162 -1.16 -21.79 -4.78
C LEU A 162 -0.78 -20.93 -3.57
N LEU A 163 0.48 -20.48 -3.51
CA LEU A 163 0.95 -19.61 -2.43
C LEU A 163 0.27 -18.25 -2.42
N PHE A 164 -0.01 -17.67 -3.59
CA PHE A 164 -0.75 -16.41 -3.68
C PHE A 164 -2.18 -16.55 -3.16
N GLN A 165 -2.86 -17.67 -3.43
CA GLN A 165 -4.21 -17.91 -2.94
C GLN A 165 -4.24 -18.24 -1.44
N ALA A 166 -3.27 -19.03 -0.97
CA ALA A 166 -3.14 -19.36 0.44
C ALA A 166 -2.70 -18.13 1.25
N PHE A 167 -1.64 -17.46 0.85
CA PHE A 167 -1.03 -16.37 1.59
C PHE A 167 -1.01 -15.12 0.70
N PRO A 168 -2.19 -14.50 0.46
CA PRO A 168 -2.25 -13.30 -0.33
C PRO A 168 -1.35 -12.23 0.29
N PRO A 169 -0.55 -11.50 -0.50
CA PRO A 169 0.39 -10.51 0.02
C PRO A 169 -0.32 -9.37 0.76
N HIS A 170 -1.64 -9.21 0.54
CA HIS A 170 -2.49 -8.31 1.30
C HIS A 170 -3.95 -8.80 1.25
N PRO A 171 -4.78 -8.66 2.31
CA PRO A 171 -6.18 -9.11 2.29
C PRO A 171 -7.02 -8.59 1.12
N HIS A 172 -6.72 -7.40 0.61
CA HIS A 172 -7.39 -6.84 -0.57
C HIS A 172 -7.07 -7.56 -1.89
N THR A 173 -6.02 -8.38 -1.99
CA THR A 173 -5.70 -9.09 -3.25
C THR A 173 -6.59 -10.29 -3.51
N SER A 174 -7.28 -10.81 -2.49
CA SER A 174 -8.29 -11.87 -2.66
C SER A 174 -9.69 -11.32 -3.00
N LEU A 175 -9.90 -10.00 -2.91
CA LEU A 175 -11.19 -9.39 -3.21
C LEU A 175 -11.37 -9.12 -4.71
N SER A 176 -12.52 -9.51 -5.24
CA SER A 176 -12.96 -9.05 -6.55
C SER A 176 -13.42 -7.59 -6.44
N LEU A 177 -12.67 -6.67 -7.05
CA LEU A 177 -12.90 -5.23 -6.96
C LEU A 177 -12.91 -4.54 -8.35
N PRO A 178 -13.75 -4.97 -9.32
CA PRO A 178 -13.72 -4.47 -10.69
C PRO A 178 -13.92 -2.96 -10.83
N ALA A 179 -14.76 -2.32 -10.01
CA ALA A 179 -14.98 -0.87 -10.09
C ALA A 179 -13.76 -0.10 -9.58
N VAL A 180 -13.17 -0.53 -8.46
CA VAL A 180 -11.95 0.06 -7.91
C VAL A 180 -10.75 -0.19 -8.83
N GLN A 181 -10.64 -1.39 -9.42
CA GLN A 181 -9.56 -1.75 -10.35
C GLN A 181 -9.66 -0.99 -11.69
N ALA A 182 -10.85 -0.53 -12.08
CA ALA A 182 -11.06 0.28 -13.27
C ALA A 182 -10.72 1.77 -13.08
N LEU A 183 -10.45 2.22 -11.85
CA LEU A 183 -10.06 3.61 -11.58
C LEU A 183 -8.74 3.95 -12.28
N SER A 184 -8.74 5.04 -13.04
CA SER A 184 -7.50 5.61 -13.59
C SER A 184 -6.63 6.14 -12.46
N LEU A 185 -5.36 5.72 -12.39
CA LEU A 185 -4.38 6.29 -11.45
C LEU A 185 -3.69 7.56 -12.00
N ASN A 186 -4.13 8.06 -13.15
CA ASN A 186 -3.64 9.34 -13.67
C ASN A 186 -4.20 10.51 -12.84
N PRO A 187 -3.40 11.53 -12.55
CA PRO A 187 -3.84 12.69 -11.80
C PRO A 187 -4.92 13.47 -12.55
N ILE A 188 -5.88 14.00 -11.80
CA ILE A 188 -6.87 15.00 -12.25
C ILE A 188 -6.15 16.34 -12.38
N ILE A 189 -6.18 16.91 -13.59
CA ILE A 189 -5.48 18.15 -13.95
C ILE A 189 -6.47 19.25 -14.27
N PHE A 190 -6.19 20.47 -13.79
CA PHE A 190 -6.91 21.69 -14.12
C PHE A 190 -6.19 22.40 -15.27
N SER A 191 -6.58 22.08 -16.50
CA SER A 191 -5.97 22.57 -17.74
C SER A 191 -6.58 23.87 -18.30
N GLN A 192 -7.72 24.32 -17.74
CA GLN A 192 -8.43 25.49 -18.27
C GLN A 192 -7.52 26.72 -18.29
N VAL A 193 -7.40 27.36 -19.45
CA VAL A 193 -6.57 28.56 -19.65
C VAL A 193 -7.46 29.81 -19.48
N PRO A 194 -7.18 30.69 -18.52
CA PRO A 194 -7.83 32.00 -18.41
C PRO A 194 -7.30 32.95 -19.49
N VAL A 195 -7.97 34.08 -19.69
CA VAL A 195 -7.42 35.16 -20.54
C VAL A 195 -6.17 35.72 -19.86
N ILE A 196 -4.99 35.34 -20.36
CA ILE A 196 -3.68 35.63 -19.74
C ILE A 196 -3.51 37.13 -19.49
N ASP A 197 -3.89 37.97 -20.45
CA ASP A 197 -3.77 39.42 -20.31
C ASP A 197 -4.68 39.97 -19.20
N THR A 198 -5.89 39.43 -19.01
CA THR A 198 -6.76 39.81 -17.89
C THR A 198 -6.14 39.43 -16.55
N VAL A 199 -5.51 38.26 -16.44
CA VAL A 199 -4.81 37.82 -15.22
C VAL A 199 -3.64 38.75 -14.92
N LEU A 200 -2.82 39.07 -15.92
CA LEU A 200 -1.67 39.96 -15.78
C LEU A 200 -2.05 41.40 -15.46
N THR A 201 -3.09 41.95 -16.11
CA THR A 201 -3.61 43.29 -15.79
C THR A 201 -4.10 43.36 -14.35
N LYS A 202 -4.84 42.35 -13.89
CA LYS A 202 -5.31 42.28 -12.51
C LYS A 202 -4.17 42.13 -11.49
N LEU A 203 -3.15 41.32 -11.80
CA LEU A 203 -1.98 41.22 -10.96
C LEU A 203 -1.20 42.55 -10.92
N SER A 204 -1.08 43.24 -12.06
CA SER A 204 -0.44 44.55 -12.13
C SER A 204 -1.14 45.58 -11.27
N SER A 205 -2.48 45.64 -11.29
CA SER A 205 -3.22 46.59 -10.45
C SER A 205 -2.99 46.34 -8.96
N PHE A 206 -2.94 45.06 -8.54
CA PHE A 206 -2.57 44.73 -7.17
C PHE A 206 -1.15 45.15 -6.78
N ILE A 207 -0.20 45.10 -7.72
CA ILE A 207 1.17 45.58 -7.49
C ILE A 207 1.19 47.11 -7.37
N ASP A 208 0.43 47.82 -8.20
CA ASP A 208 0.33 49.28 -8.16
C ASP A 208 -0.26 49.78 -6.84
N ASP A 209 -1.28 49.09 -6.33
CA ASP A 209 -1.96 49.45 -5.08
C ASP A 209 -1.17 49.04 -3.83
N ALA A 210 -0.09 48.27 -3.96
CA ALA A 210 0.64 47.71 -2.83
C ALA A 210 1.65 48.68 -2.21
N THR A 211 1.65 48.76 -0.88
CA THR A 211 2.77 49.35 -0.13
C THR A 211 3.96 48.40 -0.21
N TRP A 212 4.91 48.71 -1.08
CA TRP A 212 6.05 47.82 -1.34
C TRP A 212 7.06 47.86 -0.19
N PRO A 213 7.38 46.71 0.44
CA PRO A 213 8.37 46.67 1.51
C PRO A 213 9.79 46.88 0.96
N SER A 214 10.71 47.27 1.84
CA SER A 214 12.13 47.39 1.49
C SER A 214 12.69 45.99 1.21
N MET A 215 12.85 45.67 -0.07
CA MET A 215 13.32 44.37 -0.56
C MET A 215 14.28 44.56 -1.74
N PRO A 216 15.16 43.58 -2.02
CA PRO A 216 16.07 43.65 -3.17
C PRO A 216 15.36 43.83 -4.52
N ALA A 217 14.19 43.21 -4.67
CA ALA A 217 13.37 43.33 -5.88
C ALA A 217 12.39 44.50 -5.77
N THR A 218 12.47 45.44 -6.71
CA THR A 218 11.55 46.58 -6.85
C THR A 218 10.26 46.20 -7.58
N GLN A 219 9.18 46.97 -7.38
CA GLN A 219 7.94 46.84 -8.16
C GLN A 219 8.21 46.84 -9.68
N ALA A 220 9.07 47.74 -10.15
CA ALA A 220 9.41 47.86 -11.57
C ALA A 220 10.13 46.63 -12.11
N GLN A 221 11.05 46.04 -11.34
CA GLN A 221 11.72 44.78 -11.72
C GLN A 221 10.74 43.62 -11.77
N VAL A 222 9.86 43.47 -10.77
CA VAL A 222 8.85 42.41 -10.73
C VAL A 222 7.91 42.51 -11.93
N LYS A 223 7.40 43.72 -12.22
CA LYS A 223 6.56 43.96 -13.41
C LYS A 223 7.28 43.65 -14.72
N ARG A 224 8.57 44.00 -14.82
CA ARG A 224 9.40 43.68 -15.98
C ARG A 224 9.55 42.17 -16.17
N THR A 225 9.76 41.41 -15.10
CA THR A 225 9.80 39.94 -15.16
C THR A 225 8.46 39.36 -15.63
N LEU A 226 7.34 39.83 -15.07
CA LEU A 226 6.02 39.35 -15.46
C LEU A 226 5.71 39.64 -16.94
N THR A 227 5.98 40.86 -17.40
CA THR A 227 5.63 41.30 -18.76
C THR A 227 6.65 40.88 -19.82
N GLY A 228 7.94 40.88 -19.49
CA GLY A 228 9.04 40.61 -20.41
C GLY A 228 9.48 39.14 -20.46
N THR A 229 9.24 38.36 -19.41
CA THR A 229 9.70 36.96 -19.32
C THR A 229 8.53 35.98 -19.22
N VAL A 230 7.63 36.18 -18.26
CA VAL A 230 6.54 35.21 -17.98
C VAL A 230 5.45 35.26 -19.04
N ALA A 231 4.97 36.47 -19.37
CA ALA A 231 3.88 36.64 -20.33
C ALA A 231 4.20 36.11 -21.73
N PRO A 232 5.37 36.39 -22.34
CA PRO A 232 5.72 35.83 -23.65
C PRO A 232 5.78 34.30 -23.63
N TYR A 233 6.34 33.70 -22.57
CA TYR A 233 6.38 32.25 -22.40
C TYR A 233 4.96 31.64 -22.35
N LEU A 234 4.09 32.15 -21.47
CA LEU A 234 2.74 31.61 -21.32
C LEU A 234 1.90 31.83 -22.58
N ARG A 235 1.99 32.99 -23.24
CA ARG A 235 1.27 33.26 -24.49
C ARG A 235 1.72 32.32 -25.61
N ALA A 236 3.02 32.09 -25.75
CA ALA A 236 3.56 31.18 -26.75
C ALA A 236 3.11 29.73 -26.49
N ARG A 237 3.02 29.32 -25.21
CA ARG A 237 2.60 27.97 -24.83
C ARG A 237 1.10 27.72 -25.01
N PHE A 238 0.27 28.70 -24.70
CA PHE A 238 -1.20 28.57 -24.73
C PHE A 238 -1.85 29.37 -25.87
N SER A 239 -1.11 29.57 -26.95
CA SER A 239 -1.64 30.20 -28.17
C SER A 239 -2.82 29.40 -28.73
N ALA A 240 -3.82 30.09 -29.26
CA ALA A 240 -4.96 29.47 -29.95
C ALA A 240 -4.53 28.73 -31.23
N THR A 241 -3.39 29.10 -31.82
CA THR A 241 -2.86 28.46 -33.03
C THR A 241 -2.09 27.19 -32.65
N PRO A 242 -2.44 26.02 -33.20
CA PRO A 242 -1.72 24.78 -32.93
C PRO A 242 -0.25 24.90 -33.38
N SER A 243 0.69 24.81 -32.44
CA SER A 243 2.11 24.65 -32.73
C SER A 243 2.46 23.16 -32.75
N THR A 244 3.33 22.74 -33.67
CA THR A 244 3.89 21.38 -33.70
C THR A 244 4.82 21.11 -32.52
N GLN A 245 5.37 22.15 -31.88
CA GLN A 245 6.20 22.04 -30.69
C GLN A 245 5.85 23.15 -29.68
N LEU A 246 5.43 22.74 -28.48
CA LEU A 246 5.14 23.67 -27.39
C LEU A 246 6.45 24.18 -26.75
N PRO A 247 6.58 25.49 -26.49
CA PRO A 247 7.75 26.03 -25.81
C PRO A 247 7.85 25.47 -24.38
N SER A 248 9.07 25.07 -24.01
CA SER A 248 9.38 24.56 -22.67
C SER A 248 10.01 25.64 -21.80
N ALA A 249 9.67 25.68 -20.52
CA ALA A 249 10.29 26.58 -19.55
C ALA A 249 11.75 26.18 -19.32
N THR A 250 12.61 27.19 -19.23
CA THR A 250 14.03 27.05 -18.92
C THR A 250 14.34 27.69 -17.57
N PRO A 251 15.48 27.36 -16.92
CA PRO A 251 15.91 28.05 -15.71
C PRO A 251 16.02 29.58 -15.86
N ALA A 252 16.32 30.07 -17.07
CA ALA A 252 16.36 31.49 -17.38
C ALA A 252 14.98 32.18 -17.29
N ILE A 253 13.89 31.42 -17.46
CA ILE A 253 12.52 31.89 -17.22
C ILE A 253 12.14 31.69 -15.75
N LEU A 254 12.43 30.52 -15.20
CA LEU A 254 11.91 30.09 -13.90
C LEU A 254 12.60 30.75 -12.71
N ASN A 255 13.92 30.94 -12.75
CA ASN A 255 14.66 31.56 -11.65
C ASN A 255 14.19 33.01 -11.39
N PRO A 256 14.18 33.93 -12.37
CA PRO A 256 13.71 35.29 -12.13
C PRO A 256 12.21 35.33 -11.79
N TRP A 257 11.40 34.42 -12.32
CA TRP A 257 9.99 34.33 -11.96
C TRP A 257 9.80 33.85 -10.50
N SER A 258 10.62 32.92 -10.04
CA SER A 258 10.62 32.47 -8.63
C SER A 258 10.98 33.61 -7.68
N GLU A 259 12.02 34.39 -7.99
CA GLU A 259 12.40 35.58 -7.21
C GLU A 259 11.27 36.62 -7.18
N ALA A 260 10.67 36.91 -8.34
CA ALA A 260 9.51 37.79 -8.43
C ALA A 260 8.31 37.25 -7.63
N THR A 261 8.13 35.93 -7.62
CA THR A 261 7.06 35.26 -6.86
C THR A 261 7.25 35.46 -5.35
N SER A 262 8.46 35.28 -4.83
CA SER A 262 8.78 35.53 -3.42
C SER A 262 8.59 37.00 -3.02
N ALA A 263 8.96 37.93 -3.90
CA ALA A 263 8.72 39.35 -3.67
C ALA A 263 7.22 39.68 -3.62
N LEU A 264 6.44 39.19 -4.59
CA LEU A 264 4.99 39.37 -4.62
C LEU A 264 4.28 38.76 -3.41
N ALA A 265 4.68 37.55 -3.04
CA ALA A 265 4.19 36.84 -1.86
C ALA A 265 4.44 37.58 -0.54
N SER A 266 5.48 38.42 -0.50
CA SER A 266 5.83 39.23 0.67
C SER A 266 5.14 40.59 0.66
N ALA A 267 4.95 41.18 -0.53
CA ALA A 267 4.37 42.52 -0.67
C ALA A 267 2.84 42.54 -0.73
N LEU A 268 2.19 41.48 -1.23
CA LEU A 268 0.75 41.46 -1.47
C LEU A 268 -0.03 40.71 -0.37
N PRO A 269 -1.26 41.15 -0.04
CA PRO A 269 -2.15 40.38 0.80
C PRO A 269 -2.54 39.07 0.09
N ILE A 270 -2.82 38.02 0.87
CA ILE A 270 -3.12 36.68 0.33
C ILE A 270 -4.31 36.66 -0.64
N THR A 271 -5.30 37.53 -0.39
CA THR A 271 -6.48 37.70 -1.25
C THR A 271 -6.16 38.21 -2.64
N SER A 272 -5.00 38.85 -2.83
CA SER A 272 -4.50 39.38 -4.11
C SER A 272 -3.51 38.45 -4.81
N LEU A 273 -3.12 37.33 -4.19
CA LEU A 273 -2.11 36.41 -4.76
C LEU A 273 -2.68 35.40 -5.76
N PHE A 274 -4.01 35.19 -5.80
CA PHE A 274 -4.60 34.17 -6.66
C PHE A 274 -4.24 34.30 -8.16
N PRO A 275 -4.07 35.50 -8.78
CA PRO A 275 -3.64 35.58 -10.18
C PRO A 275 -2.25 35.02 -10.38
N LEU A 276 -1.33 35.27 -9.43
CA LEU A 276 0.04 34.75 -9.47
C LEU A 276 0.07 33.22 -9.35
N VAL A 277 -0.75 32.67 -8.45
CA VAL A 277 -0.92 31.21 -8.31
C VAL A 277 -1.49 30.61 -9.60
N ASP A 278 -2.42 31.30 -10.26
CA ASP A 278 -3.04 30.82 -11.50
C ASP A 278 -2.03 30.76 -12.67
N LEU A 279 -1.09 31.71 -12.75
CA LEU A 279 0.01 31.64 -13.71
C LEU A 279 0.92 30.43 -13.46
N TRP A 280 1.26 30.13 -12.20
CA TRP A 280 2.04 28.93 -11.86
C TRP A 280 1.25 27.63 -12.10
N ARG A 281 -0.07 27.63 -11.88
CA ARG A 281 -0.95 26.49 -12.21
C ARG A 281 -0.84 26.13 -13.69
N LEU A 282 -0.86 27.14 -14.56
CA LEU A 282 -0.67 26.94 -15.99
C LEU A 282 0.75 26.45 -16.30
N ALA A 283 1.77 27.02 -15.67
CA ALA A 283 3.16 26.61 -15.89
C ALA A 283 3.40 25.13 -15.52
N LEU A 284 2.73 24.58 -14.51
CA LEU A 284 2.81 23.15 -14.17
C LEU A 284 2.22 22.20 -15.23
N LEU A 285 1.54 22.71 -16.25
CA LEU A 285 1.19 21.94 -17.45
C LEU A 285 2.40 21.73 -18.38
N ASP A 286 3.55 22.34 -18.06
CA ASP A 286 4.85 22.08 -18.64
C ASP A 286 5.68 21.15 -17.74
N PRO A 287 5.97 19.90 -18.16
CA PRO A 287 6.73 18.97 -17.34
C PRO A 287 8.11 19.48 -16.91
N SER A 288 8.72 20.40 -17.67
CA SER A 288 10.01 21.00 -17.28
C SER A 288 9.88 21.87 -16.03
N VAL A 289 8.71 22.50 -15.80
CA VAL A 289 8.44 23.32 -14.62
C VAL A 289 8.31 22.45 -13.38
N GLY A 290 7.58 21.34 -13.48
CA GLY A 290 7.48 20.37 -12.38
C GLY A 290 8.85 19.75 -12.04
N THR A 291 9.62 19.40 -13.06
CA THR A 291 10.98 18.85 -12.89
C THR A 291 11.90 19.87 -12.22
N TRP A 292 11.89 21.13 -12.67
CA TRP A 292 12.63 22.21 -12.04
C TRP A 292 12.18 22.44 -10.59
N ALA A 293 10.87 22.50 -10.32
CA ALA A 293 10.34 22.72 -8.98
C ALA A 293 10.72 21.61 -8.00
N SER A 294 10.88 20.37 -8.49
CA SER A 294 11.31 19.24 -7.65
C SER A 294 12.73 19.37 -7.10
N SER A 295 13.56 20.24 -7.70
CA SER A 295 14.94 20.51 -7.24
C SER A 295 15.02 21.44 -6.02
N SER A 296 13.95 22.16 -5.69
CA SER A 296 13.89 23.12 -4.58
C SER A 296 12.72 22.80 -3.65
N PRO A 297 12.77 21.66 -2.93
CA PRO A 297 11.64 21.08 -2.21
C PRO A 297 11.02 21.99 -1.15
N THR A 298 11.84 22.77 -0.46
CA THR A 298 11.43 23.52 0.75
C THR A 298 11.42 25.03 0.58
N SER A 299 11.85 25.54 -0.58
CA SER A 299 12.01 26.99 -0.82
C SER A 299 11.43 27.46 -2.16
N GLY A 300 10.83 26.56 -2.93
CA GLY A 300 10.22 26.87 -4.22
C GLY A 300 8.87 27.59 -4.12
N PRO A 301 8.37 28.13 -5.25
CA PRO A 301 7.10 28.85 -5.31
C PRO A 301 5.91 27.97 -4.90
N ILE A 302 5.95 26.67 -5.21
CA ILE A 302 4.89 25.72 -4.83
C ILE A 302 4.82 25.57 -3.31
N GLN A 303 5.97 25.42 -2.65
CA GLN A 303 6.06 25.33 -1.19
C GLN A 303 5.59 26.63 -0.52
N LEU A 304 5.98 27.78 -1.07
CA LEU A 304 5.52 29.07 -0.59
C LEU A 304 3.99 29.22 -0.64
N PHE A 305 3.34 28.72 -1.70
CA PHE A 305 1.89 28.81 -1.83
C PHE A 305 1.14 27.86 -0.90
N ILE A 306 1.63 26.63 -0.71
CA ILE A 306 1.00 25.67 0.21
C ILE A 306 1.15 26.13 1.67
N GLU A 307 2.28 26.71 2.07
CA GLU A 307 2.48 27.25 3.43
C GLU A 307 1.55 28.42 3.74
N LYS A 308 1.38 29.34 2.77
CA LYS A 308 0.42 30.44 2.91
C LYS A 308 -1.02 29.94 2.96
N ALA A 309 -1.37 28.90 2.19
CA ALA A 309 -2.69 28.29 2.25
C ALA A 309 -2.94 27.62 3.62
N SER A 310 -1.98 26.84 4.12
CA SER A 310 -2.05 26.23 5.47
C SER A 310 -2.22 27.29 6.54
N THR A 311 -1.41 28.35 6.50
CA THR A 311 -1.50 29.47 7.46
C THR A 311 -2.87 30.14 7.42
N ALA A 312 -3.42 30.34 6.23
CA ALA A 312 -4.73 30.97 6.06
C ALA A 312 -5.89 30.09 6.53
N LEU A 313 -5.75 28.76 6.46
CA LEU A 313 -6.77 27.81 6.92
C LEU A 313 -6.75 27.62 8.45
N LYS A 314 -5.63 27.94 9.11
CA LYS A 314 -5.48 27.91 10.57
C LYS A 314 -6.10 29.11 11.28
N THR A 315 -6.62 30.10 10.55
CA THR A 315 -7.29 31.26 11.16
C THR A 315 -8.65 30.86 11.74
N VAL A 316 -9.05 31.49 12.84
CA VAL A 316 -10.23 31.09 13.62
C VAL A 316 -11.56 31.39 12.93
N ASP A 317 -11.58 32.25 11.91
CA ASP A 317 -12.80 32.63 11.18
C ASP A 317 -12.82 32.02 9.77
N PRO A 318 -13.50 30.87 9.56
CA PRO A 318 -13.64 30.24 8.25
C PRO A 318 -14.31 31.13 7.18
N ALA A 319 -15.13 32.11 7.58
CA ALA A 319 -15.75 33.03 6.63
C ALA A 319 -14.74 34.03 6.05
N SER A 320 -13.63 34.26 6.75
CA SER A 320 -12.52 35.11 6.30
C SER A 320 -11.55 34.40 5.35
N ASN A 321 -11.72 33.08 5.15
CA ASN A 321 -10.80 32.29 4.34
C ASN A 321 -10.75 32.82 2.89
N PRO A 322 -9.55 33.00 2.30
CA PRO A 322 -9.40 33.62 0.99
C PRO A 322 -9.79 32.64 -0.12
N ARG A 323 -11.10 32.48 -0.35
CA ARG A 323 -11.71 31.50 -1.26
C ARG A 323 -11.00 31.39 -2.61
N ASN A 324 -10.73 32.51 -3.28
CA ASN A 324 -10.07 32.51 -4.60
C ASN A 324 -8.62 32.02 -4.54
N TYR A 325 -7.90 32.34 -3.46
CA TYR A 325 -6.55 31.86 -3.25
C TYR A 325 -6.54 30.36 -3.01
N LEU A 326 -7.35 29.87 -2.06
CA LEU A 326 -7.46 28.45 -1.73
C LEU A 326 -7.85 27.61 -2.95
N LEU A 327 -8.90 28.03 -3.67
CA LEU A 327 -9.34 27.36 -4.89
C LEU A 327 -8.20 27.24 -5.92
N THR A 328 -7.42 28.31 -6.10
CA THR A 328 -6.35 28.33 -7.10
C THR A 328 -5.15 27.49 -6.64
N VAL A 329 -4.82 27.49 -5.34
CA VAL A 329 -3.76 26.65 -4.77
C VAL A 329 -4.12 25.17 -4.87
N LEU A 330 -5.35 24.76 -4.56
CA LEU A 330 -5.77 23.36 -4.71
C LEU A 330 -5.64 22.87 -6.17
N ARG A 331 -5.97 23.74 -7.12
CA ARG A 331 -5.80 23.45 -8.56
C ARG A 331 -4.34 23.41 -8.99
N LEU A 332 -3.51 24.32 -8.49
CA LEU A 332 -2.05 24.32 -8.67
C LEU A 332 -1.47 22.99 -8.17
N LEU A 333 -1.79 22.61 -6.93
CA LEU A 333 -1.30 21.39 -6.31
C LEU A 333 -1.79 20.16 -7.07
N SER A 334 -3.03 20.15 -7.55
CA SER A 334 -3.53 19.06 -8.41
C SER A 334 -2.68 18.92 -9.68
N ASN A 335 -2.31 20.04 -10.31
CA ASN A 335 -1.40 20.03 -11.47
C ASN A 335 0.03 19.61 -11.11
N ALA A 336 0.50 19.86 -9.88
CA ALA A 336 1.83 19.43 -9.44
C ALA A 336 2.01 17.91 -9.47
N PHE A 337 0.92 17.16 -9.25
CA PHE A 337 0.92 15.70 -9.37
C PHE A 337 1.02 15.18 -10.81
N SER A 338 0.97 16.06 -11.84
CA SER A 338 1.23 15.66 -13.24
C SER A 338 2.67 15.20 -13.47
N THR A 339 3.61 15.70 -12.67
CA THR A 339 5.04 15.43 -12.80
C THR A 339 5.49 14.51 -11.68
N PRO A 340 5.89 13.25 -11.96
CA PRO A 340 6.24 12.27 -10.92
C PRO A 340 7.32 12.74 -9.93
N ALA A 341 8.34 13.45 -10.42
CA ALA A 341 9.41 13.98 -9.57
C ALA A 341 8.88 15.00 -8.56
N LEU A 342 7.99 15.91 -8.97
CA LEU A 342 7.40 16.89 -8.07
C LEU A 342 6.39 16.25 -7.11
N ALA A 343 5.57 15.30 -7.58
CA ALA A 343 4.66 14.54 -6.73
C ALA A 343 5.42 13.82 -5.61
N HIS A 344 6.52 13.15 -5.96
CA HIS A 344 7.39 12.49 -4.99
C HIS A 344 7.98 13.48 -3.99
N THR A 345 8.54 14.59 -4.47
CA THR A 345 9.10 15.63 -3.60
C THR A 345 8.07 16.20 -2.63
N LEU A 346 6.88 16.60 -3.12
CA LEU A 346 5.80 17.13 -2.27
C LEU A 346 5.33 16.13 -1.22
N PHE A 347 5.24 14.85 -1.60
CA PHE A 347 4.85 13.80 -0.67
C PHE A 347 5.94 13.49 0.37
N LEU A 348 7.22 13.66 0.01
CA LEU A 348 8.32 13.44 0.93
C LEU A 348 8.49 14.61 1.92
N THR A 349 8.37 15.86 1.45
CA THR A 349 8.74 17.04 2.25
C THR A 349 7.57 17.82 2.82
N SER A 350 6.39 17.68 2.21
CA SER A 350 5.25 18.58 2.47
C SER A 350 3.94 17.82 2.73
N ARG A 351 4.00 16.52 3.04
CA ARG A 351 2.84 15.66 3.28
C ARG A 351 1.93 16.18 4.40
N ALA A 352 2.50 16.58 5.53
CA ALA A 352 1.73 17.15 6.64
C ALA A 352 1.02 18.44 6.20
N THR A 353 1.75 19.36 5.54
CA THR A 353 1.17 20.62 5.03
C THR A 353 0.09 20.37 3.95
N LEU A 354 0.22 19.31 3.15
CA LEU A 354 -0.83 18.89 2.22
C LEU A 354 -2.11 18.50 2.97
N ALA A 355 -2.02 17.71 4.05
CA ALA A 355 -3.19 17.40 4.87
C ALA A 355 -3.80 18.67 5.49
N GLU A 356 -2.97 19.55 6.07
CA GLU A 356 -3.42 20.82 6.65
C GLU A 356 -4.18 21.70 5.65
N VAL A 357 -3.91 21.58 4.35
CA VAL A 357 -4.64 22.28 3.29
C VAL A 357 -5.86 21.48 2.83
N ILE A 358 -5.71 20.18 2.57
CA ILE A 358 -6.76 19.33 1.99
C ILE A 358 -7.92 19.15 2.96
N VAL A 359 -7.65 18.76 4.21
CA VAL A 359 -8.66 18.38 5.21
C VAL A 359 -9.70 19.49 5.43
N PRO A 360 -9.33 20.72 5.81
CA PRO A 360 -10.32 21.79 5.97
C PRO A 360 -10.93 22.23 4.63
N SER A 361 -10.22 22.09 3.50
CA SER A 361 -10.76 22.42 2.17
C SER A 361 -11.84 21.45 1.70
N LEU A 362 -11.79 20.19 2.11
CA LEU A 362 -12.83 19.19 1.86
C LEU A 362 -14.15 19.55 2.53
N LEU A 363 -14.08 20.22 3.68
CA LEU A 363 -15.24 20.65 4.49
C LEU A 363 -15.65 22.11 4.24
N HIS A 364 -15.07 22.75 3.23
CA HIS A 364 -15.29 24.16 2.92
C HIS A 364 -16.74 24.45 2.46
N ALA A 365 -17.27 25.63 2.80
CA ALA A 365 -18.65 26.02 2.45
C ALA A 365 -18.87 26.14 0.92
N ASP A 366 -17.89 26.69 0.21
CA ASP A 366 -17.91 26.81 -1.26
C ASP A 366 -17.68 25.46 -1.96
N GLY A 367 -18.61 25.08 -2.84
CA GLY A 367 -18.56 23.80 -3.56
C GLY A 367 -17.42 23.68 -4.57
N ALA A 368 -16.93 24.79 -5.14
CA ALA A 368 -15.79 24.74 -6.06
C ALA A 368 -14.49 24.44 -5.31
N VAL A 369 -14.33 24.95 -4.09
CA VAL A 369 -13.22 24.61 -3.20
C VAL A 369 -13.26 23.13 -2.84
N ARG A 370 -14.42 22.59 -2.41
CA ARG A 370 -14.57 21.16 -2.14
C ARG A 370 -14.27 20.29 -3.36
N THR A 371 -14.73 20.72 -4.54
CA THR A 371 -14.46 20.04 -5.81
C THR A 371 -12.97 19.96 -6.12
N ALA A 372 -12.23 21.06 -5.93
CA ALA A 372 -10.79 21.10 -6.13
C ALA A 372 -10.03 20.30 -5.05
N ALA A 373 -10.50 20.34 -3.80
CA ALA A 373 -9.94 19.55 -2.70
C ALA A 373 -10.10 18.05 -2.97
N ALA A 374 -11.29 17.58 -3.35
CA ALA A 374 -11.53 16.18 -3.70
C ALA A 374 -10.69 15.71 -4.89
N SER A 375 -10.40 16.59 -5.87
CA SER A 375 -9.45 16.28 -6.95
C SER A 375 -8.03 16.09 -6.45
N LEU A 376 -7.56 16.98 -5.56
CA LEU A 376 -6.23 16.87 -4.98
C LEU A 376 -6.11 15.62 -4.10
N THR A 377 -7.12 15.33 -3.27
CA THR A 377 -7.19 14.12 -2.46
C THR A 377 -7.09 12.87 -3.33
N PHE A 378 -7.81 12.84 -4.45
CA PHE A 378 -7.73 11.73 -5.40
C PHE A 378 -6.32 11.59 -5.98
N ASN A 379 -5.67 12.69 -6.37
CA ASN A 379 -4.31 12.64 -6.92
C ASN A 379 -3.29 12.09 -5.90
N VAL A 380 -3.42 12.50 -4.63
CA VAL A 380 -2.58 11.99 -3.55
C VAL A 380 -2.83 10.49 -3.33
N ALA A 381 -4.10 10.08 -3.25
CA ALA A 381 -4.47 8.67 -3.08
C ALA A 381 -4.02 7.80 -4.27
N ALA A 382 -4.14 8.31 -5.50
CA ALA A 382 -3.68 7.64 -6.71
C ALA A 382 -2.16 7.49 -6.75
N TYR A 383 -1.41 8.52 -6.31
CA TYR A 383 0.04 8.46 -6.17
C TYR A 383 0.48 7.36 -5.20
N LEU A 384 -0.13 7.32 -4.00
CA LEU A 384 0.09 6.25 -3.01
C LEU A 384 -0.23 4.86 -3.58
N GLN A 385 -1.42 4.73 -4.18
CA GLN A 385 -1.88 3.46 -4.72
C GLN A 385 -0.98 2.92 -5.82
N LYS A 386 -0.41 3.80 -6.66
CA LYS A 386 0.53 3.40 -7.70
C LYS A 386 1.75 2.70 -7.09
N GLY A 387 2.35 3.27 -6.05
CA GLY A 387 3.47 2.66 -5.33
C GLY A 387 3.10 1.33 -4.67
N ARG A 388 1.90 1.23 -4.08
CA ARG A 388 1.40 -0.02 -3.47
C ARG A 388 1.21 -1.14 -4.50
N VAL A 389 0.63 -0.83 -5.65
CA VAL A 389 0.45 -1.78 -6.76
C VAL A 389 1.79 -2.23 -7.33
N GLU A 390 2.75 -1.33 -7.47
CA GLU A 390 4.12 -1.66 -7.91
C GLU A 390 4.82 -2.60 -6.92
N LYS A 391 4.69 -2.35 -5.61
CA LYS A 391 5.22 -3.21 -4.55
C LYS A 391 4.64 -4.62 -4.60
N VAL A 392 3.32 -4.76 -4.79
CA VAL A 392 2.66 -6.07 -4.93
C VAL A 392 3.11 -6.82 -6.19
N LYS A 393 3.45 -6.10 -7.25
CA LYS A 393 4.01 -6.68 -8.49
C LYS A 393 5.50 -7.05 -8.39
N GLY A 394 6.13 -6.88 -7.22
CA GLY A 394 7.55 -7.15 -7.00
C GLY A 394 8.48 -6.01 -7.44
N GLY A 395 7.94 -4.82 -7.75
CA GLY A 395 8.71 -3.61 -8.03
C GLY A 395 9.17 -2.89 -6.77
N ALA A 396 10.18 -2.04 -6.90
CA ALA A 396 10.56 -1.10 -5.85
C ALA A 396 9.56 0.06 -5.79
N SER A 397 8.99 0.32 -4.61
CA SER A 397 8.18 1.53 -4.37
C SER A 397 9.02 2.57 -3.64
N ALA A 398 9.04 3.79 -4.17
CA ALA A 398 9.65 4.95 -3.50
C ALA A 398 8.66 5.66 -2.54
N VAL A 399 7.42 5.16 -2.43
CA VAL A 399 6.39 5.79 -1.60
C VAL A 399 6.59 5.41 -0.13
N GLN A 400 6.83 6.42 0.70
CA GLN A 400 6.90 6.28 2.16
C GLN A 400 5.50 6.34 2.76
N GLU A 401 5.07 5.27 3.44
CA GLU A 401 3.79 5.21 4.13
C GLU A 401 3.87 5.94 5.48
N ASP A 402 2.75 6.46 5.97
CA ASP A 402 2.61 7.09 7.29
C ASP A 402 1.19 6.86 7.77
N GLU A 403 1.09 6.00 8.78
CA GLU A 403 -0.19 5.49 9.28
C GLU A 403 -1.05 6.61 9.89
N ASP A 404 -0.44 7.52 10.65
CA ASP A 404 -1.14 8.62 11.32
C ASP A 404 -1.72 9.60 10.29
N TRP A 405 -0.92 9.91 9.26
CA TRP A 405 -1.37 10.75 8.15
C TRP A 405 -2.49 10.07 7.34
N GLU A 406 -2.40 8.77 7.10
CA GLU A 406 -3.47 8.02 6.42
C GLU A 406 -4.77 8.03 7.22
N VAL A 407 -4.71 7.88 8.55
CA VAL A 407 -5.87 7.95 9.45
C VAL A 407 -6.56 9.31 9.32
N GLU A 408 -5.78 10.39 9.37
CA GLU A 408 -6.29 11.76 9.23
C GLU A 408 -7.02 11.94 7.89
N MET A 409 -6.39 11.53 6.79
CA MET A 409 -6.95 11.66 5.45
C MET A 409 -8.19 10.80 5.23
N VAL A 410 -8.20 9.55 5.71
CA VAL A 410 -9.37 8.67 5.62
C VAL A 410 -10.54 9.25 6.43
N SER A 411 -10.27 9.77 7.63
CA SER A 411 -11.30 10.41 8.45
C SER A 411 -11.92 11.62 7.74
N ALA A 412 -11.08 12.50 7.20
CA ALA A 412 -11.53 13.66 6.45
C ALA A 412 -12.33 13.30 5.19
N VAL A 413 -11.94 12.24 4.47
CA VAL A 413 -12.67 11.76 3.30
C VAL A 413 -14.04 11.19 3.67
N VAL A 414 -14.15 10.42 4.76
CA VAL A 414 -15.43 9.88 5.22
C VAL A 414 -16.37 10.99 5.70
N GLU A 415 -15.85 11.98 6.43
CA GLU A 415 -16.64 13.14 6.84
C GLU A 415 -17.10 13.99 5.65
N ALA A 416 -16.21 14.23 4.69
CA ALA A 416 -16.53 14.96 3.46
C ALA A 416 -17.55 14.20 2.60
N LEU A 417 -17.46 12.87 2.55
CA LEU A 417 -18.50 12.02 1.96
C LEU A 417 -19.81 12.30 2.67
N ASP A 418 -19.90 12.14 3.98
CA ASP A 418 -21.16 12.30 4.72
C ASP A 418 -21.85 13.64 4.44
N ARG A 419 -21.08 14.74 4.42
CA ARG A 419 -21.61 16.09 4.18
C ARG A 419 -21.98 16.39 2.73
N GLU A 420 -21.39 15.74 1.74
CA GLU A 420 -21.61 16.09 0.34
C GLU A 420 -22.94 15.52 -0.19
N ILE A 421 -23.92 16.37 -0.35
CA ILE A 421 -25.28 16.00 -0.83
C ILE A 421 -25.62 16.62 -2.19
N THR A 422 -24.72 17.38 -2.81
CA THR A 422 -25.03 18.20 -3.99
C THR A 422 -24.35 17.73 -5.27
N SER A 423 -23.15 17.16 -5.18
CA SER A 423 -22.31 16.84 -6.35
C SER A 423 -21.93 15.37 -6.41
N GLU A 424 -22.52 14.65 -7.37
CA GLU A 424 -22.12 13.26 -7.67
C GLU A 424 -20.64 13.16 -8.07
N GLU A 425 -20.09 14.19 -8.70
CA GLU A 425 -18.68 14.21 -9.09
C GLU A 425 -17.76 14.26 -7.86
N VAL A 426 -18.13 15.04 -6.84
CA VAL A 426 -17.38 15.08 -5.57
C VAL A 426 -17.52 13.74 -4.86
N VAL A 427 -18.73 13.16 -4.79
CA VAL A 427 -18.95 11.82 -4.22
C VAL A 427 -18.09 10.77 -4.92
N HIS A 428 -18.02 10.79 -6.26
CA HIS A 428 -17.16 9.88 -7.02
C HIS A 428 -15.69 10.02 -6.65
N ARG A 429 -15.16 11.25 -6.63
CA ARG A 429 -13.75 11.51 -6.30
C ARG A 429 -13.42 11.09 -4.88
N LEU A 430 -14.31 11.33 -3.93
CA LEU A 430 -14.12 10.93 -2.53
C LEU A 430 -14.21 9.42 -2.33
N ALA A 431 -15.20 8.75 -2.93
CA ALA A 431 -15.32 7.29 -2.88
C ALA A 431 -14.12 6.60 -3.55
N ALA A 432 -13.66 7.14 -4.68
CA ALA A 432 -12.44 6.67 -5.33
C ALA A 432 -11.21 6.90 -4.45
N SER A 433 -11.07 8.09 -3.85
CA SER A 433 -9.96 8.39 -2.93
C SER A 433 -9.95 7.44 -1.73
N LEU A 434 -11.10 7.20 -1.11
CA LEU A 434 -11.25 6.25 -0.01
C LEU A 434 -10.83 4.84 -0.45
N ALA A 435 -11.31 4.38 -1.61
CA ALA A 435 -10.93 3.07 -2.14
C ALA A 435 -9.41 2.92 -2.33
N LEU A 436 -8.76 3.96 -2.86
CA LEU A 436 -7.32 3.98 -3.13
C LEU A 436 -6.49 4.11 -1.84
N LEU A 437 -6.97 4.84 -0.83
CA LEU A 437 -6.33 4.95 0.48
C LEU A 437 -6.42 3.62 1.26
N LEU A 438 -7.54 2.90 1.16
CA LEU A 438 -7.73 1.64 1.89
C LEU A 438 -7.05 0.47 1.21
N ARG A 439 -7.20 0.36 -0.12
CA ARG A 439 -6.72 -0.79 -0.87
C ARG A 439 -5.21 -0.90 -0.75
N LEU A 440 -4.74 -2.09 -0.40
CA LEU A 440 -3.32 -2.42 -0.17
C LEU A 440 -2.59 -1.54 0.89
N SER A 441 -3.30 -0.78 1.73
CA SER A 441 -2.65 -0.03 2.82
C SER A 441 -2.08 -0.99 3.87
N PRO A 442 -0.80 -0.85 4.26
CA PRO A 442 -0.21 -1.67 5.32
C PRO A 442 -0.89 -1.46 6.69
N ALA A 443 -1.51 -0.30 6.90
CA ALA A 443 -2.22 0.05 8.13
C ALA A 443 -3.70 -0.40 8.11
N TYR A 444 -4.13 -1.15 7.08
CA TYR A 444 -5.55 -1.45 6.91
C TYR A 444 -6.14 -2.23 8.09
N GLN A 445 -5.52 -3.35 8.48
CA GLN A 445 -6.10 -4.19 9.54
C GLN A 445 -5.92 -3.58 10.93
N THR A 446 -4.81 -2.87 11.16
CA THR A 446 -4.42 -2.37 12.48
C THR A 446 -5.08 -1.04 12.82
N GLN A 447 -5.18 -0.11 11.86
CA GLN A 447 -5.66 1.24 12.10
C GLN A 447 -6.92 1.59 11.28
N MET A 448 -6.94 1.31 9.97
CA MET A 448 -8.04 1.77 9.11
C MET A 448 -9.35 1.03 9.37
N SER A 449 -9.33 -0.30 9.52
CA SER A 449 -10.55 -1.08 9.71
C SER A 449 -11.32 -0.66 10.98
N PRO A 450 -10.69 -0.60 12.17
CA PRO A 450 -11.37 -0.08 13.37
C PRO A 450 -11.86 1.36 13.21
N LEU A 451 -11.08 2.22 12.56
CA LEU A 451 -11.48 3.61 12.28
C LEU A 451 -12.74 3.69 11.43
N LEU A 452 -12.83 2.89 10.35
CA LEU A 452 -13.99 2.88 9.45
C LEU A 452 -15.26 2.41 10.16
N GLU A 453 -15.17 1.49 11.12
CA GLU A 453 -16.28 1.06 11.97
C GLU A 453 -16.79 2.21 12.83
N VAL A 454 -15.87 2.90 13.52
CA VAL A 454 -16.17 4.06 14.37
C VAL A 454 -16.83 5.18 13.57
N LEU A 455 -16.30 5.47 12.38
CA LEU A 455 -16.84 6.49 11.48
C LEU A 455 -18.12 6.05 10.74
N GLN A 456 -18.55 4.79 10.90
CA GLN A 456 -19.66 4.19 10.17
C GLN A 456 -19.55 4.38 8.65
N ALA A 457 -18.33 4.25 8.11
CA ALA A 457 -18.03 4.57 6.72
C ALA A 457 -18.91 3.80 5.72
N GLN A 458 -19.21 2.53 6.03
CA GLN A 458 -20.14 1.72 5.23
C GLN A 458 -21.54 2.35 5.16
N ALA A 459 -22.08 2.83 6.30
CA ALA A 459 -23.39 3.47 6.36
C ALA A 459 -23.39 4.82 5.63
N VAL A 460 -22.33 5.62 5.78
CA VAL A 460 -22.12 6.88 5.05
C VAL A 460 -22.22 6.66 3.54
N LEU A 461 -21.47 5.68 3.01
CA LEU A 461 -21.49 5.35 1.58
C LEU A 461 -22.86 4.85 1.12
N LYS A 462 -23.49 3.94 1.87
CA LYS A 462 -24.84 3.43 1.54
C LYS A 462 -25.88 4.55 1.52
N ARG A 463 -25.79 5.54 2.41
CA ARG A 463 -26.67 6.72 2.40
C ARG A 463 -26.58 7.49 1.08
N LYS A 464 -25.41 7.56 0.43
CA LYS A 464 -25.25 8.26 -0.86
C LYS A 464 -26.05 7.65 -1.99
N LEU A 465 -26.40 6.38 -1.88
CA LEU A 465 -27.21 5.68 -2.87
C LEU A 465 -28.72 5.87 -2.66
N ALA A 466 -29.12 6.36 -1.49
CA ALA A 466 -30.51 6.57 -1.12
C ALA A 466 -30.97 8.00 -1.45
N LYS A 467 -32.29 8.20 -1.45
CA LYS A 467 -32.91 9.52 -1.65
C LYS A 467 -32.40 10.53 -0.64
N GLY A 468 -32.06 11.73 -1.12
CA GLY A 468 -31.46 12.80 -0.31
C GLY A 468 -29.97 12.59 0.06
N GLY A 469 -29.38 11.45 -0.29
CA GLY A 469 -27.97 11.17 -0.02
C GLY A 469 -26.99 11.96 -0.88
N CYS A 470 -27.37 12.19 -2.14
CA CYS A 470 -26.68 13.05 -3.10
C CYS A 470 -27.69 13.44 -4.19
N GLY A 471 -28.27 14.64 -4.10
CA GLY A 471 -29.46 15.01 -4.87
C GLY A 471 -30.73 14.31 -4.37
N GLU A 472 -31.83 14.47 -5.11
CA GLU A 472 -33.14 13.94 -4.73
C GLU A 472 -33.16 12.41 -4.72
N ASP A 473 -32.59 11.76 -5.73
CA ASP A 473 -32.64 10.31 -5.94
C ASP A 473 -31.38 9.56 -5.44
N GLY A 474 -30.47 10.26 -4.78
CA GLY A 474 -29.13 9.74 -4.50
C GLY A 474 -28.26 9.68 -5.76
N VAL A 475 -27.10 9.02 -5.68
CA VAL A 475 -26.21 8.86 -6.83
C VAL A 475 -26.93 8.12 -7.97
N VAL A 476 -27.12 8.78 -9.11
CA VAL A 476 -27.84 8.26 -10.28
C VAL A 476 -26.90 7.61 -11.29
N LYS A 477 -25.69 8.14 -11.47
CA LYS A 477 -24.72 7.61 -12.44
C LYS A 477 -24.29 6.18 -12.07
N LYS A 478 -24.48 5.25 -13.01
CA LYS A 478 -24.34 3.80 -12.79
C LYS A 478 -22.92 3.38 -12.40
N ASP A 479 -21.91 3.97 -13.01
CA ASP A 479 -20.50 3.76 -12.71
C ASP A 479 -20.14 4.23 -11.29
N ILE A 480 -20.60 5.42 -10.91
CA ILE A 480 -20.40 5.95 -9.55
C ILE A 480 -21.11 5.08 -8.52
N ARG A 481 -22.37 4.69 -8.78
CA ARG A 481 -23.13 3.80 -7.88
C ARG A 481 -22.40 2.47 -7.65
N LYS A 482 -21.90 1.83 -8.72
CA LYS A 482 -21.11 0.58 -8.61
C LYS A 482 -19.86 0.76 -7.77
N LEU A 483 -19.14 1.87 -7.95
CA LEU A 483 -17.96 2.16 -7.13
C LEU A 483 -18.35 2.32 -5.66
N VAL A 484 -19.35 3.15 -5.36
CA VAL A 484 -19.81 3.38 -3.98
C VAL A 484 -20.27 2.09 -3.31
N GLU A 485 -21.05 1.26 -4.01
CA GLU A 485 -21.49 -0.06 -3.52
C GLU A 485 -20.30 -0.98 -3.25
N GLU A 486 -19.32 -1.02 -4.15
CA GLU A 486 -18.15 -1.87 -4.01
C GLU A 486 -17.27 -1.45 -2.83
N VAL A 487 -16.99 -0.15 -2.68
CA VAL A 487 -16.23 0.36 -1.54
C VAL A 487 -16.96 0.08 -0.24
N ALA A 488 -18.26 0.36 -0.17
CA ALA A 488 -19.06 0.15 1.03
C ALA A 488 -19.09 -1.32 1.46
N ASN A 489 -19.31 -2.24 0.52
CA ASN A 489 -19.57 -3.64 0.87
C ASN A 489 -18.30 -4.51 0.95
N LYS A 490 -17.17 -4.05 0.39
CA LYS A 490 -15.94 -4.87 0.29
C LYS A 490 -14.71 -4.24 0.94
N LEU A 491 -14.68 -2.92 1.14
CA LEU A 491 -13.54 -2.20 1.73
C LEU A 491 -13.87 -1.54 3.07
N CYS A 492 -15.14 -1.47 3.45
CA CYS A 492 -15.56 -0.95 4.75
C CYS A 492 -16.22 -2.08 5.57
N PRO A 493 -15.69 -2.41 6.77
CA PRO A 493 -16.25 -3.42 7.66
C PRO A 493 -17.70 -3.11 8.08
#